data_AF-V4HP82-F1
#
_entry.id   AF-V4HP82-F1
#
_cell.length_a   1.000
_cell.length_b   1.000
_cell.length_c   1.000
_cell.angle_alpha   90.00
_cell.angle_beta   90.00
_cell.angle_gamma   90.00
#
_symmetry.space_group_name_H-M   'P 1'
#
loop_
_entity.id
_entity.type
_entity.pdbx_description
1 polymer ?
#
loop_
_entity_poly.entity_id
_entity_poly.type
_entity_poly.pdbx_seq_one_letter_code
_entity_poly.pdbx_strand_id
1 'polypeptide(L)'
;MSVFATEPATNEGAQAAAESGLLVWIIPLSLLLIGPGEELLIRGIIQGSLRRRFSATGAIVLATAMFAPAHIVSLSGSLQAAALTISILSVSSLMFGLVYERTRNLSVPMLCHGLYNATLFGIQTLAPTSGNGANSLLSVFVASL
;
A
#
# COMPACT_ATOMS: atom_id res chain seq x y z
N MET A 1 -18.39 18.90 -4.15
CA MET A 1 -17.24 18.62 -3.27
C MET A 1 -16.15 18.03 -4.15
N SER A 2 -15.02 18.73 -4.32
CA SER A 2 -13.94 18.31 -5.23
C SER A 2 -13.09 17.22 -4.58
N VAL A 3 -12.98 16.06 -5.21
CA VAL A 3 -12.07 14.97 -4.80
C VAL A 3 -10.60 15.42 -4.82
N PHE A 4 -10.28 16.48 -5.57
CA PHE A 4 -8.93 17.04 -5.66
C PHE A 4 -8.53 17.94 -4.49
N ALA A 5 -9.43 18.19 -3.53
CA ALA A 5 -9.15 18.99 -2.34
C ALA A 5 -9.04 18.14 -1.05
N THR A 6 -9.23 16.82 -1.15
CA THR A 6 -9.21 15.94 0.01
C THR A 6 -7.84 15.32 0.16
N GLU A 7 -7.18 15.59 1.28
CA GLU A 7 -5.95 14.90 1.64
C GLU A 7 -6.26 13.44 2.05
N PRO A 8 -5.37 12.50 1.72
CA PRO A 8 -5.54 11.11 2.14
C PRO A 8 -5.47 10.94 3.67
N ALA A 9 -5.98 9.81 4.16
CA ALA A 9 -5.87 9.45 5.57
C ALA A 9 -4.42 9.18 5.98
N THR A 10 -4.10 9.47 7.24
CA THR A 10 -2.77 9.22 7.81
C THR A 10 -2.67 7.75 8.22
N ASN A 11 -1.57 7.10 7.85
CA ASN A 11 -1.24 5.76 8.35
C ASN A 11 -0.53 5.90 9.70
N GLU A 12 -1.20 5.48 10.78
CA GLU A 12 -0.72 5.62 12.15
C GLU A 12 0.59 4.87 12.40
N GLY A 13 0.80 3.72 11.75
CA GLY A 13 2.04 2.96 11.86
C GLY A 13 3.22 3.70 11.23
N ALA A 14 3.01 4.29 10.05
CA ALA A 14 4.01 5.11 9.36
C ALA A 14 4.31 6.39 10.15
N GLN A 15 3.29 7.05 10.70
CA GLN A 15 3.44 8.25 11.52
C GLN A 15 4.23 7.97 12.80
N ALA A 16 3.88 6.91 13.53
CA ALA A 16 4.61 6.50 14.72
C ALA A 16 6.09 6.16 14.43
N ALA A 17 6.37 5.52 13.29
CA ALA A 17 7.73 5.25 12.85
C ALA A 17 8.50 6.54 12.52
N ALA A 18 7.85 7.55 11.94
CA ALA A 18 8.44 8.85 11.67
C ALA A 18 8.82 9.58 12.96
N GLU A 19 7.89 9.65 13.92
CA GLU A 19 8.07 10.32 15.21
C GLU A 19 9.14 9.64 16.07
N SER A 20 9.28 8.32 15.94
CA SER A 20 10.27 7.53 16.68
C SER A 20 11.66 7.48 16.01
N GLY A 21 11.84 8.12 14.85
CA GLY A 21 13.08 8.03 14.06
C GLY A 21 13.37 6.64 13.48
N LEU A 22 12.36 5.76 13.44
CA LEU A 22 12.47 4.38 12.96
C LEU A 22 12.22 4.26 11.46
N LEU A 23 11.78 5.32 10.79
CA LEU A 23 11.37 5.28 9.39
C LEU A 23 12.46 4.77 8.43
N VAL A 24 13.73 5.09 8.73
CA VAL A 24 14.89 4.57 7.97
C VAL A 24 15.03 3.05 8.06
N TRP A 25 14.62 2.44 9.18
CA TRP A 25 14.61 1.00 9.36
C TRP A 25 13.44 0.33 8.65
N ILE A 26 12.33 1.04 8.45
CA ILE A 26 11.18 0.52 7.70
C ILE A 26 11.53 0.31 6.21
N ILE A 27 12.50 1.06 5.66
CA ILE A 27 12.94 0.92 4.26
C ILE A 27 13.48 -0.50 3.97
N PRO A 28 14.52 -1.02 4.64
CA PRO A 28 14.97 -2.39 4.42
C PRO A 28 13.94 -3.43 4.89
N LEU A 29 13.16 -3.15 5.94
CA LEU A 29 12.10 -4.06 6.40
C LEU A 29 10.96 -4.18 5.38
N SER A 30 10.73 -3.14 4.56
CA SER A 30 9.75 -3.17 3.48
C SER A 30 10.11 -4.20 2.42
N LEU A 31 11.40 -4.31 2.09
CA LEU A 31 11.92 -5.29 1.14
C LEU A 31 11.97 -6.70 1.71
N LEU A 32 12.32 -6.84 2.98
CA LEU A 32 12.61 -8.14 3.58
C LEU A 32 11.39 -8.79 4.24
N LEU A 33 10.47 -7.99 4.78
CA LEU A 33 9.36 -8.48 5.61
C LEU A 33 8.00 -7.98 5.14
N ILE A 34 7.79 -6.68 4.95
CA ILE A 34 6.44 -6.13 4.69
C ILE A 34 5.95 -6.59 3.31
N GLY A 35 6.66 -6.24 2.23
CA GLY A 35 6.32 -6.68 0.88
C GLY A 35 6.24 -8.21 0.78
N PRO A 36 7.25 -8.97 1.22
CA PRO A 36 7.19 -10.43 1.24
C PRO A 36 6.02 -11.03 2.02
N GLY A 37 5.78 -10.54 3.25
CA GLY A 37 4.74 -11.06 4.12
C GLY A 37 3.33 -10.81 3.58
N GLU A 38 3.08 -9.60 3.11
CA GLU A 38 1.79 -9.24 2.51
C GLU A 38 1.54 -9.99 1.21
N GLU A 39 2.54 -10.11 0.32
CA GLU A 39 2.38 -10.84 -0.93
C GLU A 39 2.22 -12.37 -0.71
N LEU A 40 2.87 -12.96 0.30
CA LEU A 40 2.62 -14.36 0.69
C LEU A 40 1.16 -14.59 1.02
N LEU A 41 0.58 -13.72 1.86
CA LEU A 41 -0.81 -13.85 2.27
C LEU A 41 -1.77 -13.56 1.11
N ILE A 42 -1.63 -12.41 0.47
CA ILE A 42 -2.62 -11.95 -0.50
C ILE A 42 -2.47 -12.69 -1.84
N ARG A 43 -1.26 -12.89 -2.36
CA ARG A 43 -1.05 -13.45 -3.71
C ARG A 43 -0.85 -14.96 -3.64
N GLY A 44 -0.04 -15.41 -2.69
CA GLY A 44 0.21 -16.83 -2.44
C GLY A 44 -1.05 -17.56 -1.96
N ILE A 45 -1.65 -17.10 -0.86
CA ILE A 45 -2.77 -17.80 -0.21
C ILE A 45 -4.11 -17.36 -0.79
N ILE A 46 -4.47 -16.07 -0.73
CA ILE A 46 -5.82 -15.59 -1.05
C ILE A 46 -6.09 -15.64 -2.56
N GLN A 47 -5.36 -14.86 -3.37
CA GLN A 47 -5.51 -14.85 -4.84
C GLN A 47 -5.28 -16.24 -5.40
N GLY A 48 -4.19 -16.92 -5.02
CA GLY A 48 -3.90 -18.31 -5.42
C GLY A 48 -5.05 -19.27 -5.12
N SER A 49 -5.74 -19.12 -4.00
CA SER A 49 -6.93 -19.93 -3.67
C SER A 49 -8.15 -19.57 -4.49
N LEU A 50 -8.42 -18.27 -4.67
CA LEU A 50 -9.52 -17.77 -5.48
C LEU A 50 -9.37 -18.19 -6.95
N ARG A 51 -8.13 -18.24 -7.47
CA ARG A 51 -7.85 -18.69 -8.85
C ARG A 51 -8.30 -20.11 -9.14
N ARG A 52 -8.50 -20.97 -8.13
CA ARG A 52 -9.04 -22.33 -8.32
C ARG A 52 -10.53 -22.35 -8.67
N ARG A 53 -11.27 -21.26 -8.41
CA ARG A 53 -12.74 -21.19 -8.57
C ARG A 53 -13.21 -20.03 -9.43
N PHE A 54 -12.41 -18.98 -9.56
CA PHE A 54 -12.72 -17.76 -10.32
C PHE A 54 -11.74 -17.56 -11.46
N SER A 55 -12.05 -16.67 -12.40
CA SER A 55 -11.12 -16.21 -13.43
C SER A 55 -9.93 -15.44 -12.84
N ALA A 56 -8.90 -15.15 -13.66
CA ALA A 56 -7.77 -14.33 -13.25
C ALA A 56 -8.21 -12.97 -12.71
N THR A 57 -9.00 -12.26 -13.51
CA THR A 57 -9.58 -10.96 -13.14
C THR A 57 -10.41 -11.06 -11.86
N GLY A 58 -11.27 -12.08 -11.75
CA GLY A 58 -12.12 -12.27 -10.58
C GLY A 58 -11.32 -12.49 -9.29
N ALA A 59 -10.29 -13.33 -9.33
CA ALA A 59 -9.44 -13.59 -8.17
C ALA A 59 -8.61 -12.36 -7.76
N ILE A 60 -8.09 -11.61 -8.73
CA ILE A 60 -7.34 -10.37 -8.46
C ILE A 60 -8.24 -9.33 -7.78
N VAL A 61 -9.43 -9.08 -8.35
CA VAL A 61 -10.38 -8.11 -7.79
C VAL A 61 -10.84 -8.52 -6.38
N LEU A 62 -11.17 -9.79 -6.17
CA LEU A 62 -11.59 -10.28 -4.85
C LEU A 62 -10.45 -10.23 -3.82
N ALA A 63 -9.22 -10.57 -4.20
CA ALA A 63 -8.06 -10.43 -3.33
C ALA A 63 -7.80 -8.96 -2.96
N THR A 64 -7.90 -8.03 -3.92
CA THR A 64 -7.83 -6.59 -3.67
C THR A 64 -8.91 -6.11 -2.71
N ALA A 65 -10.16 -6.57 -2.90
CA ALA A 65 -11.29 -6.21 -2.05
C ALA A 65 -11.15 -6.72 -0.60
N MET A 66 -10.31 -7.74 -0.36
CA MET A 66 -9.95 -8.19 0.98
C MET A 66 -8.76 -7.41 1.56
N PHE A 67 -7.79 -7.03 0.72
CA PHE A 67 -6.55 -6.36 1.14
C PHE A 67 -6.74 -4.88 1.47
N ALA A 68 -7.25 -4.08 0.54
CA ALA A 68 -7.24 -2.63 0.69
C ALA A 68 -8.12 -2.13 1.86
N PRO A 69 -9.35 -2.66 2.07
CA PRO A 69 -10.16 -2.26 3.22
C PRO A 69 -9.59 -2.71 4.57
N ALA A 70 -8.77 -3.77 4.62
CA ALA A 70 -8.17 -4.22 5.87
C ALA A 70 -7.24 -3.14 6.49
N HIS A 71 -6.75 -2.20 5.68
CA HIS A 71 -5.91 -1.10 6.14
C HIS A 71 -6.68 -0.06 6.95
N ILE A 72 -8.02 -0.06 6.92
CA ILE A 72 -8.81 0.95 7.66
C ILE A 72 -8.50 1.00 9.16
N VAL A 73 -8.00 -0.11 9.73
CA VAL A 73 -7.62 -0.21 11.15
C VAL A 73 -6.37 0.59 11.51
N SER A 74 -5.53 0.94 10.51
CA SER A 74 -4.32 1.74 10.69
C SER A 74 -4.47 3.16 10.16
N LEU A 75 -5.66 3.56 9.70
CA LEU A 75 -5.92 4.87 9.13
C LEU A 75 -6.62 5.80 10.11
N SER A 76 -6.15 7.04 10.19
CA SER A 76 -6.83 8.13 10.88
C SER A 76 -7.18 9.28 9.93
N GLY A 77 -8.26 9.99 10.24
CA GLY A 77 -8.78 11.08 9.41
C GLY A 77 -10.28 10.95 9.16
N SER A 78 -10.78 11.72 8.19
CA SER A 78 -12.19 11.66 7.81
C SER A 78 -12.51 10.38 7.02
N LEU A 79 -13.79 9.98 7.00
CA LEU A 79 -14.25 8.86 6.16
C LEU A 79 -13.89 9.06 4.68
N GLN A 80 -13.94 10.31 4.19
CA GLN A 80 -13.58 10.63 2.82
C GLN A 80 -12.08 10.45 2.57
N ALA A 81 -11.23 10.85 3.52
CA ALA A 81 -9.78 10.65 3.46
C ALA A 81 -9.43 9.14 3.48
N ALA A 82 -10.10 8.35 4.32
CA ALA A 82 -9.93 6.90 4.36
C ALA A 82 -10.35 6.24 3.04
N ALA A 83 -11.49 6.66 2.46
CA ALA A 83 -11.94 6.16 1.16
C ALA A 83 -10.95 6.48 0.04
N LEU A 84 -10.34 7.67 0.06
CA LEU A 84 -9.29 8.05 -0.88
C LEU A 84 -8.06 7.13 -0.73
N THR A 85 -7.55 6.94 0.49
CA THR A 85 -6.41 6.05 0.75
C THR A 85 -6.70 4.60 0.33
N ILE A 86 -7.87 4.06 0.67
CA ILE A 86 -8.27 2.70 0.25
C ILE A 86 -8.34 2.59 -1.27
N SER A 87 -8.78 3.65 -1.97
CA SER A 87 -8.80 3.67 -3.44
C SER A 87 -7.40 3.62 -4.02
N ILE A 88 -6.45 4.36 -3.43
CA ILE A 88 -5.03 4.35 -3.84
C ILE A 88 -4.42 2.95 -3.60
N LEU A 89 -4.59 2.39 -2.41
CA LEU A 89 -4.13 1.03 -2.06
C LEU A 89 -4.72 -0.04 -2.99
N SER A 90 -5.97 0.13 -3.41
CA SER A 90 -6.64 -0.78 -4.34
C SER A 90 -5.93 -0.81 -5.70
N VAL A 91 -5.50 0.35 -6.22
CA VAL A 91 -4.76 0.43 -7.49
C VAL A 91 -3.43 -0.33 -7.40
N SER A 92 -2.64 -0.09 -6.34
CA SER A 92 -1.38 -0.81 -6.11
C SER A 92 -1.59 -2.31 -5.98
N SER A 93 -2.63 -2.71 -5.23
CA SER A 93 -2.98 -4.12 -5.02
C SER A 93 -3.38 -4.82 -6.33
N LEU A 94 -4.15 -4.16 -7.20
CA LEU A 94 -4.48 -4.67 -8.54
C LEU A 94 -3.22 -4.85 -9.40
N MET A 95 -2.28 -3.91 -9.34
CA MET A 95 -1.02 -3.99 -10.09
C MET A 95 -0.15 -5.16 -9.62
N PHE A 96 0.01 -5.36 -8.31
CA PHE A 96 0.77 -6.50 -7.79
C PHE A 96 0.10 -7.84 -8.13
N GLY A 97 -1.24 -7.90 -8.04
CA GLY A 97 -2.00 -9.08 -8.44
C GLY A 97 -1.85 -9.41 -9.93
N LEU A 98 -1.80 -8.39 -10.79
CA LEU A 98 -1.55 -8.54 -12.23
C LEU A 98 -0.11 -8.99 -12.53
N VAL A 99 0.88 -8.41 -11.83
CA VAL A 99 2.29 -8.81 -11.92
C VAL A 99 2.45 -10.27 -11.52
N TYR A 100 1.84 -10.69 -10.41
CA TYR A 100 1.83 -12.08 -9.99
C TYR A 100 1.22 -13.01 -11.04
N GLU A 101 0.04 -12.68 -11.57
CA GLU A 101 -0.64 -13.51 -12.58
C GLU A 101 0.19 -13.64 -13.87
N ARG A 102 0.82 -12.55 -14.32
CA ARG A 102 1.63 -12.59 -15.56
C ARG A 102 2.96 -13.28 -15.39
N THR A 103 3.63 -13.09 -14.26
CA THR A 103 4.97 -13.66 -14.04
C THR A 103 4.92 -15.08 -13.49
N ARG A 104 3.81 -15.46 -12.86
CA ARG A 104 3.65 -16.72 -12.11
C ARG A 104 4.81 -16.97 -11.14
N ASN A 105 5.38 -15.90 -10.61
CA ASN A 105 6.52 -15.93 -9.70
C ASN A 105 6.21 -14.97 -8.56
N LEU A 106 6.11 -15.50 -7.34
CA LEU A 106 5.75 -14.72 -6.17
C LEU A 106 6.86 -13.73 -5.76
N SER A 107 8.12 -14.04 -6.05
CA SER A 107 9.24 -13.16 -5.72
C SER A 107 9.19 -11.83 -6.49
N VAL A 108 8.59 -11.80 -7.69
CA VAL A 108 8.48 -10.56 -8.48
C VAL A 108 7.57 -9.52 -7.81
N PRO A 109 6.28 -9.81 -7.51
CA PRO A 109 5.42 -8.86 -6.80
C PRO A 109 5.95 -8.56 -5.39
N MET A 110 6.61 -9.49 -4.69
CA MET A 110 7.26 -9.20 -3.39
C MET A 110 8.31 -8.11 -3.50
N LEU A 111 9.19 -8.19 -4.50
CA LEU A 111 10.21 -7.18 -4.74
C LEU A 111 9.58 -5.87 -5.22
N CYS A 112 8.59 -5.92 -6.12
CA CYS A 112 7.88 -4.72 -6.56
C CYS A 112 7.21 -3.99 -5.40
N HIS A 113 6.49 -4.72 -4.54
CA HIS A 113 5.81 -4.18 -3.38
C HIS A 113 6.82 -3.64 -2.35
N GLY A 114 7.83 -4.43 -2.00
CA GLY A 114 8.87 -3.98 -1.07
C GLY A 114 9.61 -2.73 -1.55
N LEU A 115 9.95 -2.65 -2.84
CA LEU A 115 10.58 -1.47 -3.45
C LEU A 115 9.64 -0.27 -3.49
N TYR A 116 8.35 -0.49 -3.74
CA TYR A 116 7.33 0.55 -3.71
C TYR A 116 7.27 1.18 -2.32
N ASN A 117 7.09 0.39 -1.26
CA ASN A 117 7.04 0.88 0.12
C ASN A 117 8.37 1.54 0.52
N ALA A 118 9.51 0.91 0.22
CA ALA A 118 10.83 1.46 0.50
C ALA A 118 11.05 2.83 -0.17
N THR A 119 10.55 3.03 -1.39
CA THR A 119 10.62 4.31 -2.09
C THR A 119 9.80 5.38 -1.38
N LEU A 120 8.57 5.05 -0.97
CA LEU A 120 7.68 5.98 -0.28
C LEU A 120 8.21 6.39 1.09
N PHE A 121 8.69 5.43 1.90
CA PHE A 121 9.35 5.73 3.17
C PHE A 121 10.65 6.52 2.96
N GLY A 122 11.43 6.22 1.91
CA GLY A 122 12.60 7.01 1.53
C GLY A 122 12.25 8.47 1.22
N ILE A 123 11.19 8.71 0.43
CA ILE A 123 10.68 10.04 0.14
C ILE A 123 10.23 10.74 1.43
N GLN A 124 9.49 10.07 2.30
CA GLN A 124 9.02 10.64 3.56
C GLN A 124 10.18 10.98 4.51
N THR A 125 11.27 10.22 4.48
CA THR A 125 12.50 10.51 5.25
C THR A 125 13.18 11.79 4.76
N LEU A 126 13.23 12.00 3.43
CA LEU A 126 13.93 13.14 2.81
C LEU A 126 13.06 14.39 2.74
N ALA A 127 11.74 14.24 2.67
CA ALA A 127 10.76 15.30 2.58
C ALA A 127 9.58 15.04 3.53
N PRO A 128 9.76 15.27 4.85
CA PRO A 128 8.71 15.05 5.84
C PRO A 128 7.47 15.89 5.53
N THR A 129 6.30 15.29 5.55
CA THR A 129 5.01 15.93 5.26
C THR A 129 4.47 16.78 6.41
N SER A 130 5.21 16.93 7.51
CA SER A 130 4.82 17.66 8.73
C SER A 130 4.84 19.19 8.61
N GLY A 131 5.07 19.76 7.42
CA GLY A 131 4.99 21.20 7.16
C GLY A 131 3.74 21.58 6.37
N ASN A 132 3.14 22.75 6.67
CA ASN A 132 1.99 23.39 5.98
C ASN A 132 2.19 23.69 4.46
N GLY A 133 3.14 23.04 3.80
CA GLY A 133 3.47 23.20 2.39
C GLY A 133 3.77 21.88 1.67
N ALA A 134 3.34 20.74 2.21
CA ALA A 134 3.39 19.49 1.45
C ALA A 134 2.56 19.66 0.17
N ASN A 135 3.20 19.53 -1.00
CA ASN A 135 2.48 19.48 -2.27
C ASN A 135 1.44 18.35 -2.19
N SER A 136 0.18 18.60 -2.53
CA SER A 136 -0.90 17.61 -2.49
C SER A 136 -0.58 16.32 -3.28
N LEU A 137 0.35 16.39 -4.23
CA LEU A 137 0.89 15.22 -4.91
C LEU A 137 1.77 14.35 -4.00
N LEU A 138 2.65 14.97 -3.20
CA LEU A 138 3.55 14.26 -2.28
C LEU A 138 2.74 13.54 -1.19
N SER A 139 1.69 14.19 -0.65
CA SER A 139 0.80 13.57 0.33
C SER A 139 0.04 12.39 -0.27
N VAL A 140 -0.43 12.49 -1.52
CA VAL A 140 -1.03 11.36 -2.25
C VAL A 140 -0.04 10.21 -2.46
N PHE A 141 1.23 10.50 -2.76
CA PHE A 141 2.26 9.46 -2.89
C PHE A 141 2.59 8.80 -1.54
N VAL A 142 2.73 9.56 -0.47
CA VAL A 142 3.03 9.00 0.87
C VAL A 142 1.81 8.27 1.45
N ALA A 143 0.60 8.59 1.03
CA ALA A 143 -0.61 7.93 1.50
C ALA A 143 -0.84 6.51 0.99
N SER A 144 -0.04 6.04 0.03
CA SER A 144 -0.08 4.65 -0.42
C SER A 144 0.75 3.69 0.45
N LEU A 145 1.18 4.15 1.63
CA LEU A 145 1.89 3.39 2.66
C LEU A 145 0.96 2.50 3.51
#